data_AF-A0A0T5ZB71-F1
#
_entry.id   AF-A0A0T5ZB71-F1
#
_cell.length_a   1.000
_cell.length_b   1.000
_cell.length_c   1.000
_cell.angle_alpha   90.00
_cell.angle_beta   90.00
_cell.angle_gamma   90.00
#
_symmetry.space_group_name_H-M   'P 1'
#
loop_
_entity.id
_entity.type
_entity.pdbx_description
1 polymer ?
#
loop_
_entity_poly.entity_id
_entity_poly.type
_entity_poly.pdbx_seq_one_letter_code
_entity_poly.pdbx_strand_id
1 'polypeptide(L)'
;MMSWHSVWVLLLLSALLLPGRVFAERVEGIYEAEVPVAGQSAAVRSAGIREAFARMLVKATGERELLVFDWFNSVQKRAPRYVQQYRYRMLPPPPAGEAAAQPVAEEAAAQPDRLLWVRFDERAVNRLLRDNGLPAWGSERPSTLVWLSFDNGRQRTLYQPEMEPELRESMQVVAQQRGLPLLVPLMDLEDQTAIQSSDIWGLFEQNIRSASERYLPDVVLVGRLRRLAANSWSADWTLYDAEGASSWQADGANRQQLAQQGVEQAGNLLVARFAPKAGALDAGTLRIRIA
;
A
#
# COMPACT_ATOMS: atom_id res chain seq x y z
N MET A 1 51.06 -24.44 13.68
CA MET A 1 50.72 -24.87 12.30
C MET A 1 49.25 -25.27 12.31
N MET A 2 48.34 -24.41 11.80
CA MET A 2 46.93 -24.78 11.65
C MET A 2 46.82 -25.87 10.58
N SER A 3 46.12 -26.96 10.88
CA SER A 3 45.90 -28.02 9.90
C SER A 3 45.02 -27.50 8.76
N TRP A 4 45.27 -27.96 7.54
CA TRP A 4 44.57 -27.52 6.33
C TRP A 4 43.05 -27.64 6.49
N HIS A 5 42.56 -28.62 7.25
CA HIS A 5 41.14 -28.82 7.53
C HIS A 5 40.51 -27.72 8.39
N SER A 6 41.26 -27.10 9.31
CA SER A 6 40.74 -25.97 10.12
C SER A 6 40.47 -24.73 9.28
N VAL A 7 41.22 -24.53 8.17
CA VAL A 7 41.02 -23.40 7.25
C VAL A 7 39.75 -23.57 6.42
N TRP A 8 39.44 -24.79 5.98
CA TRP A 8 38.21 -25.09 5.23
C TRP A 8 36.95 -24.99 6.09
N VAL A 9 37.02 -25.43 7.35
CA VAL A 9 35.90 -25.29 8.30
C VAL A 9 35.63 -23.82 8.63
N LEU A 10 36.67 -23.01 8.81
CA LEU A 10 36.52 -21.56 9.02
C LEU A 10 35.97 -20.84 7.77
N LEU A 11 36.37 -21.24 6.56
CA LEU A 11 35.81 -20.70 5.32
C LEU A 11 34.32 -21.06 5.14
N LEU A 12 33.93 -22.31 5.43
CA LEU A 12 32.54 -22.76 5.40
C LEU A 12 31.66 -22.07 6.46
N LEU A 13 32.19 -21.84 7.67
CA LEU A 13 31.50 -21.08 8.71
C LEU A 13 31.37 -19.59 8.37
N SER A 14 32.35 -19.01 7.67
CA SER A 14 32.27 -17.60 7.23
C SER A 14 31.26 -17.38 6.11
N ALA A 15 31.01 -18.38 5.26
CA ALA A 15 30.01 -18.32 4.19
C ALA A 15 28.56 -18.40 4.72
N LEU A 16 28.33 -19.00 5.89
CA LEU A 16 27.01 -19.06 6.54
C LEU A 16 26.62 -17.80 7.31
N LEU A 17 27.53 -16.83 7.46
CA LEU A 17 27.30 -15.57 8.19
C LEU A 17 27.11 -14.37 7.25
N LEU A 18 26.80 -14.59 5.98
CA LEU A 18 26.37 -13.51 5.11
C LEU A 18 24.97 -13.06 5.58
N PRO A 19 24.81 -11.84 6.14
CA PRO A 19 23.49 -11.35 6.51
C PRO A 19 22.63 -11.35 5.24
N GLY A 20 21.50 -12.05 5.31
CA GLY A 20 20.47 -11.98 4.28
C GLY A 20 20.17 -10.51 4.02
N ARG A 21 20.44 -10.05 2.79
CA ARG A 21 20.02 -8.71 2.39
C ARG A 21 18.51 -8.77 2.23
N VAL A 22 17.79 -8.39 3.28
CA VAL A 22 16.36 -8.07 3.19
C VAL A 22 16.29 -6.85 2.27
N PHE A 23 15.89 -7.07 1.02
CA PHE A 23 15.56 -6.00 0.12
C PHE A 23 14.21 -5.46 0.58
N ALA A 24 14.23 -4.49 1.48
CA ALA A 24 13.04 -3.68 1.71
C ALA A 24 12.68 -3.04 0.36
N GLU A 25 11.44 -3.25 -0.09
CA GLU A 25 10.98 -2.68 -1.34
C GLU A 25 10.84 -1.16 -1.16
N ARG A 26 11.71 -0.40 -1.82
CA ARG A 26 11.70 1.05 -1.72
C ARG A 26 10.50 1.61 -2.49
N VAL A 27 9.55 2.19 -1.78
CA VAL A 27 8.43 2.88 -2.40
C VAL A 27 8.89 4.23 -2.93
N GLU A 28 8.84 4.39 -4.25
CA GLU A 28 9.12 5.65 -4.92
C GLU A 28 7.91 6.62 -4.90
N GLY A 29 8.19 7.90 -5.15
CA GLY A 29 7.16 8.93 -5.31
C GLY A 29 6.29 9.14 -4.08
N ILE A 30 6.83 8.98 -2.85
CA ILE A 30 6.08 9.26 -1.61
C ILE A 30 5.62 10.72 -1.55
N TYR A 31 6.49 11.62 -1.97
CA TYR A 31 6.23 13.07 -2.01
C TYR A 31 5.64 13.54 -3.35
N GLU A 32 4.97 12.64 -4.05
CA GLU A 32 4.35 12.91 -5.35
C GLU A 32 2.88 12.46 -5.34
N ALA A 33 2.05 13.16 -6.10
CA ALA A 33 0.65 12.76 -6.28
C ALA A 33 0.11 13.21 -7.65
N GLU A 34 -0.83 12.42 -8.18
CA GLU A 34 -1.59 12.74 -9.38
C GLU A 34 -3.05 12.99 -9.03
N VAL A 35 -3.62 14.03 -9.64
CA VAL A 35 -5.02 14.44 -9.45
C VAL A 35 -5.65 14.77 -10.80
N PRO A 36 -6.83 14.21 -11.12
CA PRO A 36 -7.58 14.60 -12.31
C PRO A 36 -8.11 16.03 -12.17
N VAL A 37 -7.93 16.86 -13.20
CA VAL A 37 -8.37 18.26 -13.20
C VAL A 37 -8.99 18.63 -14.53
N ALA A 38 -9.91 19.60 -14.53
CA ALA A 38 -10.54 20.15 -15.73
C ALA A 38 -9.85 21.45 -16.15
N GLY A 39 -8.85 21.33 -17.01
CA GLY A 39 -8.06 22.48 -17.50
C GLY A 39 -6.89 22.91 -16.60
N GLN A 40 -6.33 24.08 -16.91
CA GLN A 40 -5.05 24.56 -16.32
C GLN A 40 -5.15 25.97 -15.69
N SER A 41 -6.36 26.47 -15.43
CA SER A 41 -6.54 27.79 -14.82
C SER A 41 -5.85 27.84 -13.44
N ALA A 42 -5.44 29.04 -13.01
CA ALA A 42 -4.77 29.19 -11.71
C ALA A 42 -5.63 28.70 -10.54
N ALA A 43 -6.95 28.87 -10.61
CA ALA A 43 -7.91 28.39 -9.62
C ALA A 43 -7.97 26.85 -9.59
N VAL A 44 -8.14 26.22 -10.75
CA VAL A 44 -8.16 24.75 -10.89
C VAL A 44 -6.85 24.13 -10.43
N ARG A 45 -5.71 24.69 -10.86
CA ARG A 45 -4.37 24.25 -10.42
C ARG A 45 -4.21 24.36 -8.91
N SER A 46 -4.64 25.47 -8.31
CA SER A 46 -4.52 25.67 -6.85
C SER A 46 -5.37 24.66 -6.07
N ALA A 47 -6.58 24.36 -6.55
CA ALA A 47 -7.42 23.30 -5.99
C ALA A 47 -6.77 21.92 -6.14
N GLY A 48 -6.28 21.59 -7.34
CA GLY A 48 -5.60 20.32 -7.61
C GLY A 48 -4.32 20.14 -6.78
N ILE A 49 -3.53 21.19 -6.55
CA ILE A 49 -2.36 21.14 -5.66
C ILE A 49 -2.79 20.83 -4.21
N ARG A 50 -3.89 21.42 -3.71
CA ARG A 50 -4.39 21.14 -2.36
C ARG A 50 -4.86 19.70 -2.20
N GLU A 51 -5.46 19.14 -3.23
CA GLU A 51 -5.86 17.73 -3.25
C GLU A 51 -4.64 16.81 -3.36
N ALA A 52 -3.69 17.11 -4.25
CA ALA A 52 -2.45 16.35 -4.42
C ALA A 52 -1.64 16.33 -3.12
N PHE A 53 -1.62 17.45 -2.40
CA PHE A 53 -0.98 17.56 -1.10
C PHE A 53 -1.64 16.66 -0.04
N ALA A 54 -2.98 16.59 -0.03
CA ALA A 54 -3.71 15.68 0.85
C ALA A 54 -3.37 14.21 0.58
N ARG A 55 -3.39 13.81 -0.70
CA ARG A 55 -3.04 12.44 -1.13
C ARG A 55 -1.60 12.09 -0.76
N MET A 56 -0.68 13.01 -1.01
CA MET A 56 0.74 12.86 -0.66
C MET A 56 0.93 12.71 0.84
N LEU A 57 0.22 13.50 1.67
CA LEU A 57 0.32 13.38 3.13
C LEU A 57 -0.17 12.01 3.61
N VAL A 58 -1.30 11.50 3.10
CA VAL A 58 -1.76 10.14 3.43
C VAL A 58 -0.72 9.10 3.05
N LYS A 59 -0.07 9.25 1.89
CA LYS A 59 1.02 8.36 1.48
C LYS A 59 2.22 8.49 2.42
N ALA A 60 2.64 9.70 2.79
CA ALA A 60 3.82 9.98 3.60
C ALA A 60 3.68 9.62 5.08
N THR A 61 2.48 9.77 5.66
CA THR A 61 2.21 9.39 7.05
C THR A 61 1.71 7.95 7.15
N GLY A 62 1.13 7.43 6.07
CA GLY A 62 0.39 6.19 6.07
C GLY A 62 -0.96 6.31 6.78
N GLU A 63 -1.42 7.47 7.23
CA GLU A 63 -2.64 7.63 8.02
C GLU A 63 -3.65 8.54 7.31
N ARG A 64 -4.83 8.00 7.00
CA ARG A 64 -5.92 8.75 6.36
C ARG A 64 -6.65 9.69 7.33
N GLU A 65 -6.81 9.26 8.58
CA GLU A 65 -7.57 10.00 9.60
C GLU A 65 -6.97 11.37 9.91
N LEU A 66 -5.67 11.56 9.62
CA LEU A 66 -4.98 12.82 9.82
C LEU A 66 -5.60 13.99 9.04
N LEU A 67 -6.28 13.71 7.93
CA LEU A 67 -6.90 14.74 7.09
C LEU A 67 -8.15 15.39 7.72
N VAL A 68 -8.71 14.80 8.78
CA VAL A 68 -9.96 15.27 9.41
C VAL A 68 -9.68 16.28 10.53
N PHE A 69 -8.45 16.36 11.03
CA PHE A 69 -8.09 17.24 12.14
C PHE A 69 -7.78 18.68 11.72
N ASP A 70 -7.92 19.62 12.65
CA ASP A 70 -7.75 21.07 12.41
C ASP A 70 -6.36 21.47 11.89
N TRP A 71 -5.31 20.72 12.25
CA TRP A 71 -3.95 20.97 11.77
C TRP A 71 -3.94 20.98 10.22
N PHE A 72 -4.66 20.05 9.59
CA PHE A 72 -4.68 19.88 8.14
C PHE A 72 -5.33 21.09 7.46
N ASN A 73 -6.45 21.59 8.00
CA ASN A 73 -7.13 22.78 7.50
C ASN A 73 -6.21 24.01 7.43
N SER A 74 -5.30 24.15 8.41
CA SER A 74 -4.35 25.26 8.47
C SER A 74 -3.19 25.13 7.45
N VAL A 75 -2.81 23.89 7.10
CA VAL A 75 -1.65 23.60 6.25
C VAL A 75 -2.05 23.48 4.79
N GLN A 76 -3.23 22.91 4.49
CA GLN A 76 -3.67 22.69 3.12
C GLN A 76 -3.75 24.00 2.32
N LYS A 77 -4.14 25.12 2.94
CA LYS A 77 -4.13 26.45 2.30
C LYS A 77 -2.72 26.89 1.87
N ARG A 78 -1.68 26.38 2.52
CA ARG A 78 -0.27 26.64 2.25
C ARG A 78 0.39 25.57 1.36
N ALA A 79 -0.37 24.57 0.88
CA ALA A 79 0.13 23.49 0.02
C ALA A 79 1.04 23.97 -1.14
N PRO A 80 0.74 25.07 -1.86
CA PRO A 80 1.60 25.56 -2.94
C PRO A 80 3.04 25.88 -2.52
N ARG A 81 3.29 26.19 -1.24
CA ARG A 81 4.64 26.48 -0.72
C ARG A 81 5.54 25.26 -0.63
N TYR A 82 4.95 24.07 -0.64
CA TYR A 82 5.68 22.80 -0.59
C TYR A 82 5.91 22.24 -1.99
N VAL A 83 5.38 22.86 -3.05
CA VAL A 83 5.52 22.33 -4.42
C VAL A 83 6.93 22.59 -4.92
N GLN A 84 7.59 21.53 -5.37
CA GLN A 84 8.88 21.59 -6.04
C GLN A 84 8.71 21.58 -7.56
N GLN A 85 7.80 20.77 -8.08
CA GLN A 85 7.52 20.65 -9.51
C GLN A 85 6.07 20.23 -9.75
N TYR A 86 5.50 20.61 -10.90
CA TYR A 86 4.25 20.04 -11.38
C TYR A 86 4.28 19.87 -12.90
N ARG A 87 3.45 18.96 -13.42
CA ARG A 87 3.26 18.73 -14.86
C ARG A 87 1.82 18.32 -15.16
N TYR A 88 1.39 18.53 -16.39
CA TYR A 88 0.09 18.08 -16.87
C TYR A 88 0.27 16.94 -17.88
N ARG A 89 -0.60 15.92 -17.79
CA ARG A 89 -0.72 14.83 -18.78
C ARG A 89 -2.17 14.73 -19.23
N MET A 90 -2.45 14.76 -20.53
CA MET A 90 -3.82 14.60 -21.00
C MET A 90 -4.36 13.23 -20.64
N LEU A 91 -5.64 13.18 -20.24
CA LEU A 91 -6.35 11.93 -20.07
C LEU A 91 -6.90 11.48 -21.43
N PRO A 92 -6.88 10.17 -21.72
CA PRO A 92 -7.61 9.65 -22.87
C PRO A 92 -9.09 10.05 -22.76
N PRO A 93 -9.76 10.41 -23.87
CA PRO A 93 -11.19 10.58 -23.84
C PRO A 93 -11.85 9.26 -23.43
N PRO A 94 -12.95 9.29 -22.66
CA PRO A 94 -13.69 8.08 -22.31
C PRO A 94 -14.11 7.32 -23.57
N PRO A 95 -14.18 5.98 -23.53
CA PRO A 95 -14.51 5.17 -24.70
C PRO A 95 -15.86 5.57 -25.28
N ALA A 96 -15.90 5.72 -26.61
CA ALA A 96 -17.11 6.08 -27.36
C ALA A 96 -18.16 4.96 -27.21
N GLY A 97 -19.07 5.11 -26.27
CA GLY A 97 -20.07 4.10 -25.91
C GLY A 97 -20.56 4.25 -24.48
N GLU A 98 -19.70 4.73 -23.59
CA GLU A 98 -20.10 5.37 -22.34
C GLU A 98 -20.52 6.80 -22.69
N ALA A 99 -21.70 6.94 -23.30
CA ALA A 99 -22.36 8.23 -23.33
C ALA A 99 -22.35 8.75 -21.90
N ALA A 100 -21.61 9.83 -21.66
CA ALA A 100 -21.57 10.53 -20.39
C ALA A 100 -23.01 10.54 -19.87
N ALA A 101 -23.26 9.82 -18.77
CA ALA A 101 -24.53 9.89 -18.08
C ALA A 101 -24.83 11.38 -17.96
N GLN A 102 -25.88 11.83 -18.66
CA GLN A 102 -26.20 13.24 -18.73
C GLN A 102 -26.27 13.73 -17.29
N PRO A 103 -25.45 14.71 -16.87
CA PRO A 103 -25.48 15.14 -15.50
C PRO A 103 -26.87 15.70 -15.23
N VAL A 104 -27.63 14.97 -14.41
CA VAL A 104 -28.93 15.41 -13.92
C VAL A 104 -28.62 16.52 -12.89
N ALA A 105 -28.89 17.76 -13.31
CA ALA A 105 -29.01 19.00 -12.52
C ALA A 105 -27.75 19.84 -12.13
N GLU A 106 -27.82 21.08 -12.61
CA GLU A 106 -27.44 22.42 -12.09
C GLU A 106 -26.01 22.85 -11.74
N GLU A 107 -25.04 21.97 -11.49
CA GLU A 107 -23.62 22.36 -11.49
C GLU A 107 -22.81 21.27 -12.18
N ALA A 108 -22.84 21.27 -13.52
CA ALA A 108 -21.99 20.37 -14.30
C ALA A 108 -20.52 20.77 -14.10
N ALA A 109 -19.91 20.25 -13.03
CA ALA A 109 -18.48 20.30 -12.86
C ALA A 109 -17.83 19.78 -14.14
N ALA A 110 -16.97 20.60 -14.76
CA ALA A 110 -16.29 20.21 -15.99
C ALA A 110 -15.58 18.87 -15.77
N GLN A 111 -15.81 17.92 -16.68
CA GLN A 111 -15.16 16.61 -16.58
C GLN A 111 -13.64 16.78 -16.69
N PRO A 112 -12.85 16.02 -15.90
CA PRO A 112 -11.41 16.12 -15.94
C PRO A 112 -10.88 15.66 -17.30
N ASP A 113 -10.04 16.48 -17.91
CA ASP A 113 -9.45 16.24 -19.24
C ASP A 113 -7.93 15.95 -19.17
N ARG A 114 -7.36 16.05 -17.96
CA ARG A 114 -5.93 15.85 -17.71
C ARG A 114 -5.66 15.45 -16.27
N LEU A 115 -4.48 14.88 -16.06
CA LEU A 115 -3.87 14.66 -14.76
C LEU A 115 -2.89 15.78 -14.46
N LEU A 116 -3.02 16.38 -13.27
CA LEU A 116 -2.02 17.21 -12.64
C LEU A 116 -1.15 16.32 -11.75
N TRP A 117 0.11 16.10 -12.16
CA TRP A 117 1.13 15.50 -11.30
C TRP A 117 1.87 16.60 -10.56
N VAL A 118 2.08 16.43 -9.27
CA VAL A 118 2.75 17.39 -8.38
C VAL A 118 3.81 16.63 -7.57
N ARG A 119 5.04 17.17 -7.56
CA ARG A 119 6.11 16.76 -6.66
C ARG A 119 6.33 17.83 -5.60
N PHE A 120 6.37 17.39 -4.35
CA PHE A 120 6.57 18.24 -3.19
C PHE A 120 8.03 18.16 -2.69
N ASP A 121 8.49 19.22 -2.04
CA ASP A 121 9.81 19.26 -1.41
C ASP A 121 9.80 18.37 -0.16
N GLU A 122 10.48 17.23 -0.26
CA GLU A 122 10.60 16.22 0.79
C GLU A 122 11.08 16.82 2.12
N ARG A 123 12.09 17.70 2.11
CA ARG A 123 12.66 18.26 3.34
C ARG A 123 11.66 19.17 4.03
N ALA A 124 10.92 19.97 3.28
CA ALA A 124 9.89 20.86 3.79
C ALA A 124 8.69 20.08 4.33
N VAL A 125 8.24 19.03 3.64
CA VAL A 125 7.16 18.15 4.12
C VAL A 125 7.58 17.42 5.40
N ASN A 126 8.78 16.86 5.44
CA ASN A 126 9.25 16.16 6.64
C ASN A 126 9.44 17.08 7.85
N ARG A 127 9.83 18.35 7.64
CA ARG A 127 9.80 19.35 8.71
C ARG A 127 8.38 19.61 9.20
N LEU A 128 7.44 19.84 8.28
CA LEU A 128 6.04 20.02 8.62
C LEU A 128 5.48 18.85 9.45
N LEU A 129 5.73 17.60 9.05
CA LEU A 129 5.26 16.44 9.78
C LEU A 129 5.84 16.40 11.20
N ARG A 130 7.16 16.64 11.34
CA ARG A 130 7.82 16.70 12.64
C ARG A 130 7.29 17.83 13.53
N ASP A 131 7.13 19.03 12.99
CA ASP A 131 6.65 20.21 13.73
C ASP A 131 5.22 20.02 14.25
N ASN A 132 4.44 19.10 13.65
CA ASN A 132 3.09 18.74 14.09
C ASN A 132 3.03 17.39 14.81
N GLY A 133 4.17 16.76 15.13
CA GLY A 133 4.23 15.48 15.84
C GLY A 133 3.64 14.29 15.06
N LEU A 134 3.51 14.41 13.74
CA LEU A 134 2.90 13.38 12.89
C LEU A 134 3.92 12.29 12.53
N PRO A 135 3.49 11.03 12.36
CA PRO A 135 4.37 9.97 11.89
C PRO A 135 4.89 10.29 10.48
N ALA A 136 6.14 9.94 10.22
CA ALA A 136 6.73 9.99 8.89
C ALA A 136 7.11 8.56 8.49
N TRP A 137 6.29 7.92 7.65
CA TRP A 137 6.55 6.59 7.16
C TRP A 137 7.52 6.67 5.97
N GLY A 138 8.76 6.25 6.21
CA GLY A 138 9.85 6.33 5.25
C GLY A 138 9.61 5.54 3.96
N SER A 139 10.61 5.58 3.08
CA SER A 139 10.57 4.88 1.79
C SER A 139 10.74 3.37 1.89
N GLU A 140 11.37 2.89 2.96
CA GLU A 140 11.52 1.47 3.25
C GLU A 140 10.23 0.99 3.91
N ARG A 141 9.43 0.22 3.18
CA ARG A 141 8.12 -0.23 3.63
C ARG A 141 7.99 -1.74 3.44
N PRO A 142 7.33 -2.44 4.37
CA PRO A 142 7.14 -3.86 4.25
C PRO A 142 6.27 -4.18 3.04
N SER A 143 6.81 -4.99 2.15
CA SER A 143 6.08 -5.62 1.05
C SER A 143 5.02 -6.58 1.61
N THR A 144 3.80 -6.51 1.07
CA THR A 144 2.65 -7.28 1.54
C THR A 144 2.13 -8.19 0.45
N LEU A 145 2.29 -9.51 0.58
CA LEU A 145 1.70 -10.49 -0.33
C LEU A 145 0.26 -10.82 0.09
N VAL A 146 -0.67 -10.80 -0.86
CA VAL A 146 -2.08 -11.09 -0.58
C VAL A 146 -2.50 -12.45 -1.13
N TRP A 147 -2.98 -13.33 -0.25
CA TRP A 147 -3.70 -14.55 -0.63
C TRP A 147 -5.19 -14.38 -0.35
N LEU A 148 -6.03 -14.68 -1.34
CA LEU A 148 -7.49 -14.60 -1.19
C LEU A 148 -8.16 -15.92 -1.56
N SER A 149 -9.20 -16.28 -0.81
CA SER A 149 -10.13 -17.34 -1.16
C SER A 149 -11.56 -16.81 -1.03
N PHE A 150 -12.45 -17.33 -1.88
CA PHE A 150 -13.87 -17.00 -1.87
C PHE A 150 -14.70 -18.23 -1.58
N ASP A 151 -15.76 -18.07 -0.80
CA ASP A 151 -16.83 -19.05 -0.63
C ASP A 151 -18.12 -18.51 -1.25
N ASN A 152 -18.59 -19.17 -2.30
CA ASN A 152 -19.82 -18.83 -3.02
C ASN A 152 -21.04 -19.63 -2.54
N GLY A 153 -20.91 -20.36 -1.42
CA GLY A 153 -21.95 -21.20 -0.83
C GLY A 153 -22.00 -22.63 -1.39
N ARG A 154 -21.27 -22.92 -2.47
CA ARG A 154 -21.15 -24.28 -3.03
C ARG A 154 -19.73 -24.81 -2.99
N GLN A 155 -18.77 -23.94 -3.31
CA GLN A 155 -17.36 -24.29 -3.38
C GLN A 155 -16.49 -23.13 -2.92
N ARG A 156 -15.29 -23.48 -2.46
CA ARG A 156 -14.24 -22.52 -2.12
C ARG A 156 -13.20 -22.50 -3.20
N THR A 157 -12.94 -21.31 -3.74
CA THR A 157 -12.00 -21.12 -4.84
C THR A 157 -10.95 -20.10 -4.44
N LEU A 158 -9.69 -20.39 -4.76
CA LEU A 158 -8.62 -19.40 -4.69
C LEU A 158 -8.89 -18.27 -5.68
N TYR A 159 -8.48 -17.08 -5.30
CA TYR A 159 -8.51 -15.92 -6.18
C TYR A 159 -7.53 -16.11 -7.34
N GLN A 160 -8.03 -15.91 -8.56
CA GLN A 160 -7.25 -15.94 -9.78
C GLN A 160 -7.22 -14.52 -10.38
N PRO A 161 -6.11 -13.81 -10.24
CA PRO A 161 -6.11 -12.38 -10.47
C PRO A 161 -6.05 -12.00 -11.96
N GLU A 162 -5.87 -12.95 -12.88
CA GLU A 162 -6.12 -12.75 -14.33
C GLU A 162 -7.61 -12.84 -14.69
N MET A 163 -8.39 -13.63 -13.93
CA MET A 163 -9.82 -13.82 -14.17
C MET A 163 -10.68 -12.72 -13.54
N GLU A 164 -10.10 -11.97 -12.60
CA GLU A 164 -10.77 -10.93 -11.82
C GLU A 164 -9.86 -9.69 -11.66
N PRO A 165 -9.56 -8.98 -12.77
CA PRO A 165 -8.66 -7.84 -12.78
C PRO A 165 -9.19 -6.66 -11.95
N GLU A 166 -10.51 -6.47 -11.87
CA GLU A 166 -11.11 -5.35 -11.13
C GLU A 166 -10.87 -5.47 -9.62
N LEU A 167 -10.81 -6.70 -9.10
CA LEU A 167 -10.49 -6.94 -7.70
C LEU A 167 -9.01 -6.68 -7.41
N ARG A 168 -8.12 -6.98 -8.36
CA ARG A 168 -6.69 -6.65 -8.27
C ARG A 168 -6.53 -5.15 -8.23
N GLU A 169 -7.17 -4.46 -9.17
CA GLU A 169 -7.13 -3.00 -9.28
C GLU A 169 -7.68 -2.33 -8.03
N SER A 170 -8.80 -2.82 -7.47
CA SER A 170 -9.38 -2.24 -6.26
C SER A 170 -8.41 -2.28 -5.08
N MET A 171 -7.65 -3.36 -4.92
CA MET A 171 -6.60 -3.47 -3.89
C MET A 171 -5.40 -2.57 -4.21
N GLN A 172 -4.93 -2.57 -5.45
CA GLN A 172 -3.78 -1.79 -5.89
C GLN A 172 -4.02 -0.28 -5.74
N VAL A 173 -5.24 0.20 -5.99
CA VAL A 173 -5.61 1.61 -5.78
C VAL A 173 -5.42 2.02 -4.32
N VAL A 174 -5.88 1.21 -3.37
CA VAL A 174 -5.71 1.50 -1.93
C VAL A 174 -4.25 1.41 -1.53
N ALA A 175 -3.55 0.37 -1.98
CA ALA A 175 -2.14 0.17 -1.73
C ALA A 175 -1.30 1.38 -2.20
N GLN A 176 -1.52 1.85 -3.43
CA GLN A 176 -0.82 3.01 -3.99
C GLN A 176 -1.11 4.31 -3.23
N GLN A 177 -2.38 4.54 -2.85
CA GLN A 177 -2.78 5.71 -2.06
C GLN A 177 -2.12 5.74 -0.68
N ARG A 178 -1.91 4.57 -0.09
CA ARG A 178 -1.27 4.39 1.22
C ARG A 178 0.25 4.26 1.12
N GLY A 179 0.79 4.11 -0.09
CA GLY A 179 2.19 3.79 -0.34
C GLY A 179 2.58 2.43 0.24
N LEU A 180 1.70 1.44 0.15
CA LEU A 180 1.96 0.06 0.56
C LEU A 180 2.42 -0.74 -0.68
N PRO A 181 3.61 -1.36 -0.68
CA PRO A 181 3.99 -2.30 -1.73
C PRO A 181 3.13 -3.56 -1.60
N LEU A 182 2.20 -3.75 -2.55
CA LEU A 182 1.26 -4.87 -2.53
C LEU A 182 1.59 -5.86 -3.64
N LEU A 183 1.94 -7.08 -3.25
CA LEU A 183 2.20 -8.20 -4.12
C LEU A 183 0.93 -9.06 -4.24
N VAL A 184 0.61 -9.46 -5.45
CA VAL A 184 -0.50 -10.38 -5.74
C VAL A 184 0.10 -11.57 -6.49
N PRO A 185 -0.12 -12.82 -6.04
CA PRO A 185 0.40 -14.01 -6.70
C PRO A 185 0.05 -14.06 -8.19
N LEU A 186 0.92 -14.64 -9.00
CA LEU A 186 0.66 -14.83 -10.42
C LEU A 186 -0.40 -15.91 -10.65
N MET A 187 -0.56 -16.83 -9.69
CA MET A 187 -1.42 -18.01 -9.77
C MET A 187 -1.05 -18.90 -10.97
N ASP A 188 0.24 -19.01 -11.24
CA ASP A 188 0.78 -19.96 -12.23
C ASP A 188 0.72 -21.41 -11.69
N LEU A 189 1.26 -22.37 -12.46
CA LEU A 189 1.25 -23.77 -12.05
C LEU A 189 1.99 -24.01 -10.72
N GLU A 190 3.08 -23.27 -10.47
CA GLU A 190 3.84 -23.39 -9.23
C GLU A 190 3.00 -22.95 -8.03
N ASP A 191 2.34 -21.80 -8.11
CA ASP A 191 1.42 -21.33 -7.06
C ASP A 191 0.26 -22.31 -6.84
N GLN A 192 -0.37 -22.78 -7.93
CA GLN A 192 -1.51 -23.70 -7.85
C GLN A 192 -1.15 -25.06 -7.24
N THR A 193 0.12 -25.46 -7.32
CA THR A 193 0.62 -26.67 -6.64
C THR A 193 1.03 -26.41 -5.19
N ALA A 194 1.52 -25.19 -4.90
CA ALA A 194 2.03 -24.83 -3.58
C ALA A 194 0.92 -24.56 -2.55
N ILE A 195 -0.26 -24.10 -2.99
CA ILE A 195 -1.34 -23.74 -2.07
C ILE A 195 -2.72 -24.11 -2.60
N GLN A 196 -3.58 -24.62 -1.72
CA GLN A 196 -4.97 -24.97 -2.00
C GLN A 196 -5.94 -24.04 -1.28
N SER A 197 -7.19 -23.97 -1.74
CA SER A 197 -8.23 -23.17 -1.06
C SER A 197 -8.49 -23.62 0.37
N SER A 198 -8.28 -24.91 0.68
CA SER A 198 -8.36 -25.46 2.04
C SER A 198 -7.29 -24.90 2.98
N ASP A 199 -6.09 -24.61 2.48
CA ASP A 199 -4.99 -24.04 3.28
C ASP A 199 -5.33 -22.63 3.74
N ILE A 200 -5.83 -21.82 2.80
CA ILE A 200 -6.34 -20.48 3.09
C ILE A 200 -7.49 -20.54 4.08
N TRP A 201 -8.46 -21.43 3.86
CA TRP A 201 -9.66 -21.47 4.70
C TRP A 201 -9.39 -21.98 6.11
N GLY A 202 -8.53 -22.99 6.24
CA GLY A 202 -8.08 -23.56 7.50
C GLY A 202 -7.03 -22.71 8.22
N LEU A 203 -6.52 -21.64 7.58
CA LEU A 203 -5.40 -20.83 8.07
C LEU A 203 -4.18 -21.70 8.42
N PHE A 204 -3.84 -22.65 7.54
CA PHE A 204 -2.64 -23.48 7.69
C PHE A 204 -1.40 -22.64 7.40
N GLU A 205 -0.96 -21.89 8.42
CA GLU A 205 0.08 -20.86 8.33
C GLU A 205 1.37 -21.39 7.69
N GLN A 206 1.80 -22.61 8.02
CA GLN A 206 3.01 -23.18 7.44
C GLN A 206 2.93 -23.33 5.91
N ASN A 207 1.78 -23.80 5.41
CA ASN A 207 1.54 -23.96 3.97
C ASN A 207 1.47 -22.58 3.29
N ILE A 208 0.78 -21.63 3.92
CA ILE A 208 0.66 -20.25 3.45
C ILE A 208 2.04 -19.59 3.36
N ARG A 209 2.86 -19.69 4.41
CA ARG A 209 4.21 -19.12 4.44
C ARG A 209 5.10 -19.77 3.40
N SER A 210 5.12 -21.10 3.31
CA SER A 210 5.93 -21.82 2.31
C SER A 210 5.57 -21.42 0.88
N ALA A 211 4.28 -21.34 0.54
CA ALA A 211 3.84 -20.86 -0.77
C ALA A 211 4.19 -19.38 -1.03
N SER A 212 4.37 -18.59 0.04
CA SER A 212 4.72 -17.17 -0.04
C SER A 212 6.23 -16.92 -0.25
N GLU A 213 7.10 -17.89 0.05
CA GLU A 213 8.56 -17.72 0.06
C GLU A 213 9.12 -17.22 -1.27
N ARG A 214 8.58 -17.69 -2.40
CA ARG A 214 9.03 -17.27 -3.75
C ARG A 214 8.86 -15.78 -4.02
N TYR A 215 7.91 -15.13 -3.33
CA TYR A 215 7.63 -13.70 -3.46
C TYR A 215 8.47 -12.84 -2.53
N LEU A 216 9.19 -13.47 -1.58
CA LEU A 216 9.98 -12.80 -0.54
C LEU A 216 9.25 -11.64 0.17
N PRO A 217 7.98 -11.81 0.60
CA PRO A 217 7.27 -10.72 1.24
C PRO A 217 7.77 -10.50 2.67
N ASP A 218 7.75 -9.25 3.12
CA ASP A 218 7.95 -8.93 4.53
C ASP A 218 6.74 -9.38 5.37
N VAL A 219 5.54 -9.33 4.78
CA VAL A 219 4.26 -9.59 5.44
C VAL A 219 3.29 -10.33 4.51
N VAL A 220 2.50 -11.26 5.05
CA VAL A 220 1.48 -12.01 4.30
C VAL A 220 0.08 -11.65 4.80
N LEU A 221 -0.77 -11.14 3.91
CA LEU A 221 -2.18 -10.85 4.17
C LEU A 221 -3.06 -11.94 3.57
N VAL A 222 -3.88 -12.57 4.41
CA VAL A 222 -4.81 -13.63 4.00
C VAL A 222 -6.25 -13.15 4.17
N GLY A 223 -7.04 -13.23 3.11
CA GLY A 223 -8.46 -12.87 3.11
C GLY A 223 -9.37 -14.04 2.75
N ARG A 224 -10.36 -14.30 3.60
CA ARG A 224 -11.40 -15.32 3.39
C ARG A 224 -12.76 -14.65 3.23
N LEU A 225 -13.23 -14.55 2.00
CA LEU A 225 -14.44 -13.80 1.65
C LEU A 225 -15.63 -14.73 1.46
N ARG A 226 -16.74 -14.45 2.13
CA ARG A 226 -17.98 -15.25 2.09
C ARG A 226 -19.13 -14.42 1.56
N ARG A 227 -19.87 -14.98 0.62
CA ARG A 227 -21.14 -14.39 0.18
C ARG A 227 -22.25 -14.77 1.16
N LEU A 228 -22.90 -13.78 1.75
CA LEU A 228 -24.06 -13.96 2.63
C LEU A 228 -25.36 -13.84 1.85
N ALA A 229 -25.44 -12.88 0.92
CA ALA A 229 -26.57 -12.66 0.03
C ALA A 229 -26.12 -11.99 -1.29
N ALA A 230 -27.07 -11.52 -2.11
CA ALA A 230 -26.75 -10.93 -3.42
C ALA A 230 -25.74 -9.78 -3.34
N ASN A 231 -25.96 -8.82 -2.43
CA ASN A 231 -25.15 -7.64 -2.15
C ASN A 231 -24.71 -7.58 -0.68
N SER A 232 -24.39 -8.74 -0.11
CA SER A 232 -23.92 -8.82 1.27
C SER A 232 -22.83 -9.88 1.33
N TRP A 233 -21.66 -9.42 1.75
CA TRP A 233 -20.46 -10.21 1.88
C TRP A 233 -19.80 -9.91 3.22
N SER A 234 -19.08 -10.90 3.74
CA SER A 234 -18.23 -10.76 4.91
C SER A 234 -16.84 -11.30 4.62
N ALA A 235 -15.82 -10.75 5.25
CA ALA A 235 -14.44 -11.21 5.15
C ALA A 235 -13.82 -11.41 6.52
N ASP A 236 -13.11 -12.53 6.69
CA ASP A 236 -12.14 -12.70 7.76
C ASP A 236 -10.74 -12.47 7.19
N TRP A 237 -10.02 -11.50 7.74
CA TRP A 237 -8.65 -11.18 7.36
C TRP A 237 -7.67 -11.64 8.43
N THR A 238 -6.47 -12.02 8.02
CA THR A 238 -5.35 -12.30 8.93
C THR A 238 -4.06 -11.82 8.29
N LEU A 239 -3.32 -10.97 9.00
CA LEU A 239 -2.01 -10.45 8.64
C LEU A 239 -0.95 -11.20 9.44
N TYR A 240 -0.02 -11.85 8.74
CA TYR A 240 1.12 -12.56 9.30
C TYR A 240 2.40 -11.77 9.06
N ASP A 241 3.10 -11.41 10.13
CA ASP A 241 4.42 -10.80 10.08
C ASP A 241 5.39 -11.49 11.06
N ALA A 242 6.50 -10.82 11.38
CA ALA A 242 7.50 -11.30 12.33
C ALA A 242 7.04 -11.23 13.79
N GLU A 243 6.05 -10.39 14.12
CA GLU A 243 5.51 -10.24 15.49
C GLU A 243 4.39 -11.25 15.78
N GLY A 244 3.74 -11.78 14.73
CA GLY A 244 2.76 -12.85 14.82
C GLY A 244 1.62 -12.67 13.83
N ALA A 245 0.40 -12.98 14.29
CA ALA A 245 -0.81 -12.86 13.49
C ALA A 245 -1.73 -11.77 14.06
N SER A 246 -2.39 -11.02 13.18
CA SER A 246 -3.45 -10.06 13.54
C SER A 246 -4.65 -10.24 12.65
N SER A 247 -5.83 -10.41 13.25
CA SER A 247 -7.04 -10.75 12.52
C SER A 247 -8.15 -9.73 12.77
N TRP A 248 -8.96 -9.49 11.75
CA TRP A 248 -10.13 -8.61 11.81
C TRP A 248 -11.21 -9.10 10.84
N GLN A 249 -12.41 -8.56 11.02
CA GLN A 249 -13.54 -8.82 10.15
C GLN A 249 -13.94 -7.55 9.42
N ALA A 250 -14.56 -7.74 8.27
CA ALA A 250 -15.09 -6.67 7.44
C ALA A 250 -16.38 -7.13 6.77
N ASP A 251 -17.33 -6.21 6.63
CA ASP A 251 -18.59 -6.44 5.91
C ASP A 251 -18.72 -5.44 4.76
N GLY A 252 -19.29 -5.90 3.66
CA GLY A 252 -19.37 -5.09 2.44
C GLY A 252 -20.45 -5.56 1.48
N ALA A 253 -20.78 -4.70 0.53
CA ALA A 253 -21.77 -5.00 -0.50
C ALA A 253 -21.21 -5.96 -1.57
N ASN A 254 -19.90 -5.96 -1.78
CA ASN A 254 -19.20 -6.74 -2.79
C ASN A 254 -17.75 -7.06 -2.37
N ARG A 255 -17.07 -7.88 -3.18
CA ARG A 255 -15.69 -8.33 -2.91
C ARG A 255 -14.67 -7.20 -3.02
N GLN A 256 -14.85 -6.26 -3.93
CA GLN A 256 -13.96 -5.11 -4.15
C GLN A 256 -13.90 -4.24 -2.90
N GLN A 257 -15.06 -3.93 -2.31
CA GLN A 257 -15.15 -3.18 -1.06
C GLN A 257 -14.44 -3.90 0.09
N LEU A 258 -14.66 -5.22 0.23
CA LEU A 258 -13.98 -6.01 1.26
C LEU A 258 -12.46 -6.04 1.06
N ALA A 259 -12.00 -6.19 -0.16
CA ALA A 259 -10.58 -6.19 -0.50
C ALA A 259 -9.92 -4.82 -0.24
N GLN A 260 -10.60 -3.73 -0.58
CA GLN A 260 -10.17 -2.37 -0.25
C GLN A 260 -10.04 -2.17 1.27
N GLN A 261 -11.06 -2.56 2.03
CA GLN A 261 -11.06 -2.47 3.50
C GLN A 261 -9.96 -3.34 4.13
N GLY A 262 -9.73 -4.54 3.61
CA GLY A 262 -8.65 -5.43 4.05
C GLY A 262 -7.27 -4.79 3.88
N VAL A 263 -6.98 -4.28 2.69
CA VAL A 263 -5.70 -3.61 2.41
C VAL A 263 -5.56 -2.31 3.22
N GLU A 264 -6.64 -1.54 3.39
CA GLU A 264 -6.65 -0.34 4.22
C GLU A 264 -6.30 -0.64 5.68
N GLN A 265 -6.91 -1.67 6.25
CA GLN A 265 -6.65 -2.05 7.64
C GLN A 265 -5.26 -2.67 7.82
N ALA A 266 -4.77 -3.45 6.85
CA ALA A 266 -3.38 -3.90 6.83
C ALA A 266 -2.42 -2.70 6.85
N GLY A 267 -2.68 -1.68 6.03
CA GLY A 267 -1.90 -0.43 6.04
C GLY A 267 -1.89 0.25 7.41
N ASN A 268 -3.05 0.33 8.10
CA ASN A 268 -3.12 0.92 9.45
C ASN A 268 -2.24 0.15 10.45
N LEU A 269 -2.31 -1.19 10.43
CA LEU A 269 -1.51 -2.04 11.33
C LEU A 269 0.00 -1.88 11.06
N LEU A 270 0.40 -1.83 9.79
CA LEU A 270 1.80 -1.70 9.42
C LEU A 270 2.36 -0.32 9.77
N VAL A 271 1.58 0.75 9.64
CA VAL A 271 1.99 2.08 10.12
C VAL A 271 2.20 2.06 11.62
N ALA A 272 1.27 1.49 12.38
CA ALA A 272 1.36 1.43 13.83
C ALA A 272 2.61 0.67 14.32
N ARG A 273 3.06 -0.33 13.56
CA ARG A 273 4.26 -1.15 13.85
C ARG A 273 5.56 -0.50 13.38
N PHE A 274 5.59 0.01 12.16
CA PHE A 274 6.83 0.35 11.45
C PHE A 274 7.07 1.85 11.25
N ALA A 275 6.06 2.71 11.41
CA ALA A 275 6.25 4.15 11.24
C ALA A 275 6.81 4.76 12.55
N PRO A 276 8.02 5.35 12.53
CA PRO A 276 8.53 6.04 13.70
C PRO A 276 7.66 7.27 13.99
N LYS A 277 7.17 7.39 15.22
CA LYS A 277 6.58 8.65 15.70
C LYS A 277 7.67 9.72 15.66
N ALA A 278 7.35 10.91 15.13
CA ALA A 278 8.32 11.96 14.83
C ALA A 278 9.28 12.35 15.98
N GLY A 279 8.93 12.07 17.24
CA GLY A 279 9.81 12.28 18.40
C GLY A 279 10.92 11.23 18.61
N ALA A 280 10.92 10.11 17.88
CA ALA A 280 11.90 9.03 18.06
C ALA A 280 13.17 9.19 17.18
N LEU A 281 13.14 10.08 16.18
CA LEU A 281 14.25 10.26 15.24
C LEU A 281 15.46 11.02 15.83
N ASP A 282 15.34 11.58 17.05
CA ASP A 282 16.46 12.20 17.77
C ASP A 282 17.43 11.20 18.42
N ALA A 283 17.12 9.90 18.43
CA ALA A 283 17.99 8.87 19.05
C ALA A 283 18.99 8.19 18.09
N GLY A 284 18.98 8.51 16.79
CA GLY A 284 19.52 7.61 15.76
C GLY A 284 20.79 8.00 15.02
N THR A 285 21.39 9.18 15.25
CA THR A 285 22.72 9.47 14.64
C THR A 285 23.85 8.94 15.52
N LEU A 286 23.93 7.62 15.65
CA LEU A 286 25.12 6.92 16.13
C LEU A 286 26.23 7.07 15.07
N ARG A 287 26.98 8.18 15.16
CA ARG A 287 28.27 8.32 14.49
C ARG A 287 29.24 7.35 15.14
N ILE A 288 29.37 6.15 14.58
CA ILE A 288 30.47 5.24 14.92
C ILE A 288 31.76 5.92 14.42
N ARG A 289 32.50 6.54 15.34
CA ARG A 289 33.93 6.82 15.14
C ARG A 289 34.67 5.53 15.41
N ILE A 290 35.21 4.92 14.37
CA ILE A 290 36.28 3.94 14.52
C ILE A 290 37.53 4.76 14.86
N ALA A 291 38.08 4.53 16.06
CA ALA A 291 39.39 5.02 16.48
C ALA A 291 40.40 3.87 16.37
#